data_AF-A0A3M6UPJ7-F1
#
_entry.id   AF-A0A3M6UPJ7-F1
#
_cell.length_a   1.000
_cell.length_b   1.000
_cell.length_c   1.000
_cell.angle_alpha   90.00
_cell.angle_beta   90.00
_cell.angle_gamma   90.00
#
_symmetry.space_group_name_H-M   'P 1'
#
loop_
_entity.id
_entity.type
_entity.pdbx_description
1 polymer ?
#
loop_
_entity_poly.entity_id
_entity_poly.type
_entity_poly.pdbx_seq_one_letter_code
_entity_poly.pdbx_strand_id
1 'polypeptide(L)'
;MNSVLDSSEEKTNGTKLLRLAIDGGTTVLRNYLMRSIIPSTLQDVLLNHMGRLYHLKSSKKIITSDQWNQLFPSTSVPPNPQTFDITLLHLLLREVCGLTAPADGWHKMPSETDLSVEANIVRIKNFRNELCHGMSTSIPNDKFQDKLHMISQSLVALGLDQKEVDRLATEPIDHDTERRVNE
;
A
#
# COMPACT_ATOMS: atom_id res chain seq x y z
N MET A 1 -3.94 4.09 -35.51
CA MET A 1 -3.81 4.62 -34.14
C MET A 1 -4.27 3.53 -33.21
N ASN A 2 -3.43 3.10 -32.26
CA ASN A 2 -3.88 2.18 -31.22
C ASN A 2 -4.87 2.92 -30.32
N SER A 3 -5.98 2.25 -30.00
CA SER A 3 -7.00 2.75 -29.09
C SER A 3 -6.43 2.90 -27.68
N VAL A 4 -6.95 3.84 -26.90
CA VAL A 4 -6.65 3.96 -25.45
C VAL A 4 -7.02 2.68 -24.67
N LEU A 5 -7.89 1.85 -25.25
CA LEU A 5 -8.35 0.59 -24.68
C LEU A 5 -7.45 -0.60 -25.04
N ASP A 6 -6.55 -0.45 -26.02
CA ASP A 6 -5.66 -1.52 -26.46
C ASP A 6 -4.57 -1.79 -25.41
N SER A 7 -4.09 -3.03 -25.33
CA SER A 7 -2.92 -3.35 -24.50
C SER A 7 -1.65 -2.71 -25.07
N SER A 8 -0.71 -2.36 -24.18
CA SER A 8 0.59 -1.83 -24.55
C SER A 8 1.62 -2.16 -23.48
N GLU A 9 2.91 -2.05 -23.82
CA GLU A 9 4.00 -2.18 -22.86
C GLU A 9 3.85 -1.19 -21.70
N GLU A 10 3.46 0.06 -21.98
CA GLU A 10 3.23 1.08 -20.96
C GLU A 10 2.12 0.71 -19.98
N LYS A 11 1.05 0.03 -20.44
CA LYS A 11 0.00 -0.47 -19.56
C LYS A 11 0.51 -1.64 -18.71
N THR A 12 1.37 -2.49 -19.25
CA THR A 12 2.07 -3.53 -18.49
C THR A 12 2.94 -2.93 -17.39
N ASN A 13 3.66 -1.85 -17.69
CA ASN A 13 4.45 -1.11 -16.69
C ASN A 13 3.57 -0.58 -15.55
N GLY A 14 2.42 0.02 -15.87
CA GLY A 14 1.46 0.48 -14.87
C GLY A 14 0.97 -0.65 -13.98
N THR A 15 0.64 -1.81 -14.55
CA THR A 15 0.23 -2.99 -13.77
C THR A 15 1.35 -3.49 -12.84
N LYS A 16 2.60 -3.53 -13.31
CA LYS A 16 3.76 -3.90 -12.49
C LYS A 16 3.95 -2.96 -11.30
N LEU A 17 3.88 -1.64 -11.53
CA LEU A 17 3.96 -0.65 -10.46
C LEU A 17 2.79 -0.77 -9.48
N LEU A 18 1.59 -1.07 -9.98
CA LEU A 18 0.42 -1.27 -9.13
C LEU A 18 0.59 -2.49 -8.21
N ARG A 19 1.10 -3.61 -8.71
CA ARG A 19 1.42 -4.81 -7.90
C ARG A 19 2.44 -4.49 -6.80
N LEU A 20 3.50 -3.76 -7.12
CA LEU A 20 4.48 -3.33 -6.11
C LEU A 20 3.85 -2.42 -5.05
N ALA A 21 3.09 -1.41 -5.48
CA ALA A 21 2.47 -0.44 -4.58
C ALA A 21 1.37 -1.07 -3.71
N ILE A 22 0.54 -1.97 -4.27
CA ILE A 22 -0.58 -2.61 -3.56
C ILE A 22 -0.14 -3.87 -2.84
N ASP A 23 0.38 -4.89 -3.54
CA ASP A 23 0.65 -6.20 -2.93
C ASP A 23 1.88 -6.10 -2.02
N GLY A 24 2.96 -5.52 -2.54
CA GLY A 24 4.18 -5.23 -1.78
C GLY A 24 3.89 -4.26 -0.63
N GLY A 25 3.23 -3.14 -0.92
CA GLY A 25 2.86 -2.14 0.07
C GLY A 25 1.97 -2.69 1.19
N THR A 26 0.90 -3.39 0.86
CA THR A 26 0.01 -4.03 1.85
C THR A 26 0.79 -5.00 2.75
N THR A 27 1.68 -5.80 2.15
CA THR A 27 2.51 -6.76 2.89
C THR A 27 3.40 -6.06 3.90
N VAL A 28 4.19 -5.07 3.48
CA VAL A 28 5.12 -4.39 4.38
C VAL A 28 4.42 -3.55 5.45
N LEU A 29 3.33 -2.85 5.08
CA LEU A 29 2.58 -2.04 6.05
C LEU A 29 1.89 -2.90 7.10
N ARG A 30 1.34 -4.05 6.71
CA ARG A 30 0.76 -5.03 7.66
C ARG A 30 1.83 -5.56 8.60
N ASN A 31 2.96 -6.01 8.06
CA ASN A 31 4.05 -6.53 8.88
C ASN A 31 4.59 -5.48 9.85
N TYR A 32 4.75 -4.24 9.39
CA TYR A 32 5.18 -3.13 10.23
C TYR A 32 4.17 -2.82 11.34
N LEU A 33 2.87 -2.76 11.02
CA LEU A 33 1.80 -2.58 12.01
C LEU A 33 1.88 -3.66 13.11
N MET A 34 1.95 -4.93 12.71
CA MET A 34 1.98 -6.05 13.66
C MET A 34 3.24 -6.07 14.53
N ARG A 35 4.39 -5.60 14.02
CA ARG A 35 5.61 -5.44 14.82
C ARG A 35 5.52 -4.26 15.77
N SER A 36 4.91 -3.15 15.34
CA SER A 36 4.83 -1.90 16.10
C SER A 36 3.91 -1.98 17.32
N ILE A 37 2.98 -2.93 17.33
CA ILE A 37 2.03 -3.10 18.44
C ILE A 37 2.53 -4.04 19.54
N ILE A 38 3.65 -4.74 19.34
CA ILE A 38 4.22 -5.65 20.35
C ILE A 38 4.66 -4.83 21.58
N PRO A 39 4.35 -5.27 22.82
CA PRO A 39 3.82 -6.58 23.22
C PRO A 39 2.28 -6.68 23.32
N SER A 40 1.54 -5.67 22.89
CA SER A 40 0.07 -5.67 22.90
C SER A 40 -0.52 -6.47 21.73
N THR A 41 -1.80 -6.82 21.85
CA THR A 41 -2.56 -7.38 20.72
C THR A 41 -3.14 -6.27 19.85
N LEU A 42 -3.52 -6.59 18.60
CA LEU A 42 -4.22 -5.64 17.73
C LEU A 42 -5.52 -5.15 18.37
N GLN A 43 -6.27 -6.06 19.01
CA GLN A 43 -7.52 -5.71 19.70
C GLN A 43 -7.28 -4.70 20.81
N ASP A 44 -6.26 -4.90 21.65
CA ASP A 44 -5.93 -3.98 22.74
C ASP A 44 -5.57 -2.59 22.21
N VAL A 45 -4.73 -2.52 21.16
CA VAL A 45 -4.34 -1.25 20.55
C VAL A 45 -5.54 -0.52 19.95
N LEU A 46 -6.44 -1.22 19.27
CA LEU A 46 -7.66 -0.61 18.71
C LEU A 46 -8.60 -0.10 19.80
N LEU A 47 -8.78 -0.85 20.90
CA LEU A 47 -9.58 -0.42 22.04
C LEU A 47 -8.97 0.79 22.75
N ASN A 48 -7.65 0.80 22.95
CA ASN A 48 -6.93 1.94 23.54
C ASN A 48 -7.06 3.22 22.69
N HIS A 49 -7.26 3.08 21.37
CA HIS A 49 -7.45 4.21 20.45
C HIS A 49 -8.91 4.39 20.01
N MET A 50 -9.88 3.73 20.66
CA MET A 50 -11.27 3.67 20.21
C MET A 50 -11.89 5.06 20.04
N GLY A 51 -11.65 5.99 20.96
CA GLY A 51 -12.18 7.36 20.86
C GLY A 51 -11.68 8.09 19.60
N ARG A 52 -10.39 7.96 19.27
CA ARG A 52 -9.78 8.56 18.08
C ARG A 52 -10.31 7.91 16.81
N LEU A 53 -10.38 6.58 16.76
CA LEU A 53 -10.92 5.84 15.62
C LEU A 53 -12.41 6.14 15.41
N TYR A 54 -13.20 6.25 16.49
CA TYR A 54 -14.60 6.62 16.41
C TYR A 54 -14.79 8.05 15.90
N HIS A 55 -13.93 9.00 16.29
CA HIS A 55 -13.95 10.35 15.73
C HIS A 55 -13.66 10.34 14.22
N LEU A 56 -12.68 9.54 13.78
CA LEU A 56 -12.36 9.38 12.35
C LEU A 56 -13.51 8.76 11.56
N LYS A 57 -14.26 7.83 12.15
CA LYS A 57 -15.49 7.27 11.57
C LYS A 57 -16.65 8.27 11.54
N SER A 58 -17.02 8.81 12.69
CA SER A 58 -18.31 9.48 12.88
C SER A 58 -18.27 10.94 12.49
N SER A 59 -17.20 11.66 12.85
CA SER A 59 -17.06 13.09 12.61
C SER A 59 -16.35 13.39 11.29
N LYS A 60 -15.25 12.67 11.00
CA LYS A 60 -14.44 12.92 9.78
C LYS A 60 -14.86 12.10 8.57
N LYS A 61 -15.66 11.04 8.76
CA LYS A 61 -16.08 10.11 7.70
C LYS A 61 -14.91 9.49 6.90
N ILE A 62 -13.75 9.33 7.56
CA ILE A 62 -12.55 8.74 6.96
C ILE A 62 -12.62 7.21 7.00
N ILE A 63 -13.09 6.63 8.11
CA ILE A 63 -13.28 5.19 8.25
C ILE A 63 -14.67 4.82 7.76
N THR A 64 -14.75 3.96 6.76
CA THR A 64 -16.03 3.47 6.21
C THR A 64 -16.73 2.52 7.19
N SER A 65 -17.99 2.18 6.92
CA SER A 65 -18.69 1.17 7.73
C SER A 65 -18.03 -0.21 7.63
N ASP A 66 -17.56 -0.60 6.45
CA ASP A 66 -16.89 -1.89 6.26
C ASP A 66 -15.55 -1.94 6.98
N GLN A 67 -14.74 -0.88 6.88
CA GLN A 67 -13.49 -0.78 7.63
C GLN A 67 -13.74 -0.78 9.14
N TRP A 68 -14.80 -0.10 9.61
CA TRP A 68 -15.16 -0.14 11.03
C TRP A 68 -15.49 -1.56 11.51
N ASN A 69 -16.25 -2.32 10.71
CA ASN A 69 -16.58 -3.70 11.04
C ASN A 69 -15.36 -4.64 11.00
N GLN A 70 -14.33 -4.31 10.21
CA GLN A 70 -13.04 -5.01 10.25
C GLN A 70 -12.25 -4.71 11.54
N LEU A 71 -12.30 -3.46 12.02
CA LEU A 71 -11.60 -3.03 13.25
C LEU A 71 -12.32 -3.48 14.53
N PHE A 72 -13.64 -3.44 14.54
CA PHE A 72 -14.49 -3.78 15.68
C PHE A 72 -15.62 -4.73 15.23
N PRO A 73 -15.31 -6.02 14.99
CA PRO A 73 -16.30 -7.01 14.62
C PRO A 73 -17.39 -7.15 15.69
N SER A 74 -18.65 -7.33 15.28
CA SER A 74 -19.78 -7.52 16.22
C SER A 74 -19.76 -8.87 16.93
N THR A 75 -19.03 -9.84 16.39
CA THR A 75 -18.81 -11.14 17.01
C THR A 75 -17.67 -11.05 18.01
N SER A 76 -17.61 -11.95 18.99
CA SER A 76 -16.47 -12.05 19.93
C SER A 76 -15.15 -12.52 19.27
N VAL A 77 -15.01 -12.33 17.95
CA VAL A 77 -13.84 -12.68 17.16
C VAL A 77 -12.90 -11.49 17.12
N PRO A 78 -11.59 -11.67 17.38
CA PRO A 78 -10.63 -10.58 17.29
C PRO A 78 -10.51 -10.05 15.84
N PRO A 79 -10.14 -8.77 15.66
CA PRO A 79 -9.88 -8.19 14.34
C PRO A 79 -8.78 -8.97 13.61
N ASN A 80 -9.00 -9.25 12.33
CA ASN A 80 -8.05 -9.98 11.49
C ASN A 80 -7.25 -9.01 10.60
N PRO A 81 -5.95 -8.75 10.88
CA PRO A 81 -5.15 -7.83 10.07
C PRO A 81 -4.93 -8.30 8.63
N GLN A 82 -5.18 -9.58 8.31
CA GLN A 82 -5.06 -10.09 6.95
C GLN A 82 -6.15 -9.55 6.01
N THR A 83 -7.28 -9.09 6.54
CA THR A 83 -8.36 -8.51 5.73
C THR A 83 -8.17 -7.02 5.46
N PHE A 84 -7.20 -6.37 6.11
CA PHE A 84 -7.00 -4.94 6.00
C PHE A 84 -6.36 -4.59 4.66
N ASP A 85 -7.02 -3.70 3.92
CA ASP A 85 -6.48 -3.09 2.71
C ASP A 85 -5.38 -2.07 3.04
N ILE A 86 -4.61 -1.68 2.01
CA ILE A 86 -3.51 -0.73 2.15
C ILE A 86 -3.92 0.64 2.70
N THR A 87 -5.16 1.09 2.43
CA THR A 87 -5.67 2.37 2.92
C THR A 87 -5.90 2.31 4.42
N LEU A 88 -6.53 1.23 4.90
CA LEU A 88 -6.77 0.99 6.31
C LEU A 88 -5.45 0.81 7.05
N LEU A 89 -4.51 0.04 6.50
CA LEU A 89 -3.17 -0.13 7.06
C LEU A 89 -2.43 1.21 7.22
N HIS A 90 -2.38 2.03 6.17
CA HIS A 90 -1.77 3.36 6.26
C HIS A 90 -2.44 4.24 7.32
N LEU A 91 -3.77 4.20 7.42
CA LEU A 91 -4.51 4.95 8.44
C LEU A 91 -4.11 4.48 9.85
N LEU A 92 -4.11 3.18 10.11
CA LEU A 92 -3.76 2.65 11.43
C LEU A 92 -2.33 3.02 11.83
N LEU A 93 -1.36 2.86 10.93
CA LEU A 93 0.04 3.23 11.20
C LEU A 93 0.18 4.68 11.67
N ARG A 94 -0.52 5.61 11.01
CA ARG A 94 -0.50 7.02 11.38
C ARG A 94 -1.23 7.32 12.70
N GLU A 95 -2.34 6.62 12.96
CA GLU A 95 -3.26 7.02 14.03
C GLU A 95 -3.01 6.26 15.34
N VAL A 96 -2.42 5.06 15.31
CA VAL A 96 -2.29 4.16 16.47
C VAL A 96 -0.88 3.67 16.77
N CYS A 97 0.10 3.83 15.87
CA CYS A 97 1.47 3.35 16.08
C CYS A 97 2.44 4.42 16.59
N GLY A 98 1.95 5.61 16.97
CA GLY A 98 2.80 6.68 17.51
C GLY A 98 3.82 7.28 16.53
N LEU A 99 3.63 7.04 15.22
CA LEU A 99 4.51 7.57 14.18
C LEU A 99 4.39 9.10 14.04
N THR A 100 5.50 9.76 13.74
CA THR A 100 5.51 11.22 13.54
C THR A 100 5.42 11.54 12.06
N ALA A 101 4.59 12.51 11.71
CA ALA A 101 4.45 12.92 10.32
C ALA A 101 5.81 13.34 9.73
N PRO A 102 6.13 12.99 8.47
CA PRO A 102 7.23 13.62 7.75
C PRO A 102 7.03 15.14 7.68
N ALA A 103 8.09 15.89 7.34
CA ALA A 103 8.06 17.36 7.34
C ALA A 103 6.87 17.94 6.53
N ASP A 104 6.56 17.35 5.37
CA ASP A 104 5.46 17.76 4.49
C ASP A 104 4.10 17.10 4.81
N GLY A 105 4.06 16.28 5.86
CA GLY A 105 2.89 15.57 6.34
C GLY A 105 2.57 14.28 5.56
N TRP A 106 1.45 13.65 5.94
CA TRP A 106 1.03 12.33 5.44
C TRP A 106 0.42 12.34 4.02
N HIS A 107 0.33 13.51 3.39
CA HIS A 107 -0.48 13.72 2.18
C HIS A 107 0.29 14.30 1.01
N LYS A 108 1.60 14.50 1.14
CA LYS A 108 2.48 14.99 0.07
C LYS A 108 3.59 13.97 -0.18
N MET A 109 4.16 13.98 -1.39
CA MET A 109 5.33 13.15 -1.69
C MET A 109 6.52 13.70 -0.88
N PRO A 110 7.22 12.88 -0.07
CA PRO A 110 8.38 13.32 0.67
C PRO A 110 9.58 13.58 -0.25
N SER A 111 10.55 14.38 0.21
CA SER A 111 11.85 14.54 -0.46
C SER A 111 12.52 13.19 -0.69
N GLU A 112 13.17 12.95 -1.83
CA GLU A 112 13.90 11.71 -2.12
C GLU A 112 14.98 11.39 -1.07
N THR A 113 15.52 12.42 -0.40
CA THR A 113 16.54 12.27 0.65
C THR A 113 15.98 11.85 2.01
N ASP A 114 14.66 11.91 2.21
CA ASP A 114 14.03 11.53 3.48
C ASP A 114 13.82 10.01 3.55
N LEU A 115 14.81 9.29 4.06
CA LEU A 115 14.77 7.83 4.11
C LEU A 115 14.07 7.28 5.37
N SER A 116 13.35 8.13 6.12
CA SER A 116 12.60 7.70 7.30
C SER A 116 11.54 6.66 6.98
N VAL A 117 11.16 5.87 7.99
CA VAL A 117 10.07 4.89 7.88
C VAL A 117 8.78 5.59 7.45
N GLU A 118 8.45 6.71 8.08
CA GLU A 118 7.24 7.47 7.81
C GLU A 118 7.23 8.04 6.39
N ALA A 119 8.37 8.53 5.89
CA ALA A 119 8.48 8.95 4.50
C ALA A 119 8.26 7.78 3.53
N ASN A 120 8.82 6.60 3.79
CA ASN A 120 8.59 5.42 2.95
C ASN A 120 7.13 4.95 2.97
N ILE A 121 6.45 5.00 4.11
CA ILE A 121 5.00 4.73 4.21
C ILE A 121 4.21 5.73 3.36
N VAL A 122 4.57 7.01 3.41
CA VAL A 122 3.91 8.07 2.64
C VAL A 122 4.20 7.94 1.13
N ARG A 123 5.42 7.55 0.72
CA ARG A 123 5.75 7.27 -0.69
C ARG A 123 4.85 6.18 -1.26
N ILE A 124 4.74 5.04 -0.58
CA ILE A 124 3.89 3.92 -1.02
C ILE A 124 2.44 4.39 -1.20
N LYS A 125 1.89 5.15 -0.24
CA LYS A 125 0.55 5.72 -0.36
C LYS A 125 0.42 6.64 -1.58
N ASN A 126 1.38 7.55 -1.80
CA ASN A 126 1.32 8.50 -2.92
C ASN A 126 1.40 7.77 -4.26
N PHE A 127 2.29 6.80 -4.41
CA PHE A 127 2.36 5.97 -5.61
C PHE A 127 1.07 5.21 -5.86
N ARG A 128 0.51 4.56 -4.85
CA ARG A 128 -0.80 3.89 -4.98
C ARG A 128 -1.87 4.88 -5.43
N ASN A 129 -1.95 6.06 -4.81
CA ASN A 129 -2.94 7.06 -5.18
C ASN A 129 -2.77 7.54 -6.63
N GLU A 130 -1.54 7.82 -7.05
CA GLU A 130 -1.22 8.22 -8.43
C GLU A 130 -1.66 7.14 -9.43
N LEU A 131 -1.33 5.88 -9.15
CA LEU A 131 -1.61 4.75 -10.04
C LEU A 131 -3.11 4.38 -10.09
N CYS A 132 -3.82 4.47 -8.96
CA CYS A 132 -5.25 4.12 -8.87
C CYS A 132 -6.19 5.24 -9.35
N HIS A 133 -5.77 6.50 -9.30
CA HIS A 133 -6.60 7.65 -9.66
C HIS A 133 -6.14 8.35 -10.94
N GLY A 134 -5.14 7.81 -11.62
CA GLY A 134 -4.68 8.30 -12.92
C GLY A 134 -5.76 8.16 -14.00
N MET A 135 -5.72 9.05 -15.00
CA MET A 135 -6.62 9.00 -16.17
C MET A 135 -6.36 7.80 -17.09
N SER A 136 -5.20 7.16 -16.95
CA SER A 136 -4.78 5.99 -17.71
C SER A 136 -3.89 5.10 -16.83
N THR A 137 -3.89 3.80 -17.15
CA THR A 137 -2.94 2.83 -16.60
C THR A 137 -1.60 2.82 -17.34
N SER A 138 -1.47 3.55 -18.45
CA SER A 138 -0.22 3.64 -19.21
C SER A 138 0.84 4.44 -18.44
N ILE A 139 2.01 3.83 -18.23
CA ILE A 139 3.19 4.48 -17.69
C ILE A 139 4.32 4.42 -18.72
N PRO A 140 4.79 5.57 -19.24
CA PRO A 140 5.92 5.64 -20.16
C PRO A 140 7.18 4.96 -19.62
N ASN A 141 7.96 4.37 -20.53
CA ASN A 141 9.15 3.59 -20.17
C ASN A 141 10.20 4.39 -19.38
N ASP A 142 10.37 5.68 -19.70
CA ASP A 142 11.27 6.59 -18.96
C ASP A 142 10.79 6.80 -17.51
N LYS A 143 9.48 6.98 -17.31
CA LYS A 143 8.88 7.13 -15.97
C LYS A 143 8.79 5.83 -15.19
N PHE A 144 8.70 4.70 -15.89
CA PHE A 144 8.59 3.39 -15.26
C PHE A 144 9.81 3.09 -14.39
N GLN A 145 11.02 3.31 -14.90
CA GLN A 145 12.25 2.99 -14.15
C GLN A 145 12.40 3.82 -12.89
N ASP A 146 12.13 5.13 -12.95
CA ASP A 146 12.20 6.02 -11.79
C ASP A 146 11.22 5.58 -10.69
N LYS A 147 9.96 5.32 -11.07
CA LYS A 147 8.92 4.89 -10.13
C LYS A 147 9.20 3.50 -9.57
N LEU A 148 9.65 2.58 -10.41
CA LEU A 148 10.03 1.23 -10.02
C LEU A 148 11.11 1.31 -8.95
N HIS A 149 12.17 2.06 -9.20
CA HIS A 149 13.28 2.24 -8.27
C HIS A 149 12.80 2.79 -6.91
N MET A 150 12.03 3.88 -6.91
CA MET A 150 11.56 4.53 -5.68
C MET A 150 10.63 3.64 -4.86
N ILE A 151 9.68 2.95 -5.50
CA ILE A 151 8.77 2.03 -4.80
C ILE A 151 9.57 0.87 -4.23
N SER A 152 10.43 0.24 -5.03
CA SER A 152 11.29 -0.87 -4.61
C SER A 152 12.14 -0.52 -3.39
N GLN A 153 12.81 0.63 -3.41
CA GLN A 153 13.58 1.10 -2.24
C GLN A 153 12.71 1.28 -1.00
N SER A 154 11.52 1.87 -1.17
CA SER A 154 10.58 2.09 -0.05
C SER A 154 10.11 0.76 0.55
N LEU A 155 9.86 -0.26 -0.28
CA LEU A 155 9.45 -1.59 0.17
C LEU A 155 10.58 -2.31 0.93
N VAL A 156 11.81 -2.25 0.41
CA VAL A 156 12.99 -2.85 1.05
C VAL A 156 13.30 -2.17 2.38
N ALA A 157 13.23 -0.84 2.44
CA ALA A 157 13.43 -0.07 3.66
C ALA A 157 12.41 -0.43 4.76
N LEU A 158 11.21 -0.88 4.39
CA LEU A 158 10.19 -1.37 5.31
C LEU A 158 10.27 -2.89 5.56
N GLY A 159 11.28 -3.56 5.01
CA GLY A 159 11.64 -4.95 5.33
C GLY A 159 11.08 -5.99 4.38
N LEU A 160 10.69 -5.64 3.15
CA LEU A 160 10.47 -6.63 2.10
C LEU A 160 11.82 -7.15 1.58
N ASP A 161 11.91 -8.46 1.33
CA ASP A 161 13.10 -9.05 0.71
C ASP A 161 13.26 -8.53 -0.72
N GLN A 162 14.49 -8.17 -1.11
CA GLN A 162 14.81 -7.72 -2.46
C GLN A 162 14.36 -8.74 -3.52
N LYS A 163 14.44 -10.05 -3.24
CA LYS A 163 13.98 -11.11 -4.15
C LYS A 163 12.48 -11.05 -4.40
N GLU A 164 11.68 -10.71 -3.40
CA GLU A 164 10.23 -10.56 -3.56
C GLU A 164 9.90 -9.31 -4.37
N VAL A 165 10.66 -8.23 -4.16
CA VAL A 165 10.57 -7.01 -4.99
C VAL A 165 10.91 -7.30 -6.44
N ASP A 166 12.04 -7.98 -6.69
CA ASP A 166 12.48 -8.35 -8.03
C ASP A 166 11.45 -9.24 -8.71
N ARG A 167 10.90 -10.24 -7.99
CA ARG A 167 9.81 -11.08 -8.50
C ARG A 167 8.61 -10.24 -8.94
N LEU A 168 8.12 -9.34 -8.07
CA LEU A 168 6.97 -8.48 -8.40
C LEU A 168 7.25 -7.54 -9.59
N ALA A 169 8.50 -7.12 -9.79
CA ALA A 169 8.91 -6.25 -10.89
C ALA A 169 9.05 -6.98 -12.24
N THR A 170 9.51 -8.23 -12.23
CA THR A 170 9.86 -8.96 -13.46
C THR A 170 8.83 -10.00 -13.89
N GLU A 171 8.06 -10.55 -12.95
CA GLU A 171 7.12 -11.63 -13.24
C GLU A 171 6.12 -11.24 -14.34
N PRO A 172 5.90 -12.11 -15.35
CA PRO A 172 4.91 -11.89 -16.38
C PRO A 172 3.53 -11.62 -15.77
N ILE A 173 2.81 -10.65 -16.35
CA ILE A 173 1.43 -10.36 -15.94
C ILE A 173 0.44 -11.35 -16.58
N ASP A 174 0.76 -11.84 -17.77
CA ASP A 174 -0.06 -12.81 -18.49
C ASP A 174 0.35 -14.24 -18.11
N HIS A 175 -0.58 -14.98 -17.51
CA HIS A 175 -0.40 -16.39 -17.17
C HIS A 175 -0.70 -17.33 -18.35
N ASP A 176 -1.32 -16.85 -19.44
CA ASP A 176 -1.74 -17.68 -20.58
C ASP A 176 -0.73 -17.71 -21.74
N THR A 177 0.38 -16.97 -21.66
CA THR A 177 1.42 -17.01 -22.71
C THR A 177 2.00 -18.42 -22.89
N GLU A 178 2.11 -19.22 -21.83
CA GLU A 178 2.60 -20.61 -21.90
C GLU A 178 1.61 -21.56 -22.61
N ARG A 179 0.30 -21.28 -22.60
CA ARG A 179 -0.69 -22.11 -23.30
C ARG A 179 -0.62 -21.94 -24.82
N ARG A 180 -0.40 -20.71 -25.28
CA ARG A 180 -0.40 -20.36 -26.71
C ARG A 180 0.86 -20.77 -27.45
N VAL A 181 1.95 -21.07 -26.74
CA VAL A 181 3.21 -21.58 -27.30
C VAL A 181 3.19 -23.11 -27.40
N ASN A 182 2.28 -23.78 -26.67
CA ASN A 182 2.17 -25.23 -26.60
C ASN A 182 0.96 -25.81 -27.38
N GLU A 183 0.30 -24.99 -28.21
CA GLU A 183 -0.75 -25.37 -29.18
C GLU A 183 -0.23 -25.19 -30.61
#